data_AF-A0A0P9LRE3-F1
#
_entry.id   AF-A0A0P9LRE3-F1
#
_cell.length_a   1.000
_cell.length_b   1.000
_cell.length_c   1.000
_cell.angle_alpha   90.00
_cell.angle_beta   90.00
_cell.angle_gamma   90.00
#
_symmetry.space_group_name_H-M   'P 1'
#
loop_
_entity.id
_entity.type
_entity.pdbx_description
1 polymer ?
#
loop_
_entity_poly.entity_id
_entity_poly.type
_entity_poly.pdbx_seq_one_letter_code
_entity_poly.pdbx_strand_id
1 'polypeptide(L)'
;MDCSTINSLYIYNLALLSDLPAARTLLVHFRPSAISFDALAAQIAARDIRGTAREPGKLIEIPVHYNGEDLADVARELDISVEEVIKRHTGSDYNVAFCGFAPGFAYLSGGAGFVVPRRSTPRTRIPAGAVALAGGFSGIYPQASPGGWQIIGVTETRMWDLQRDEPALLQPGYRVRFQDAGPLPLTRVSVPAPARQQASTLTEDCLQIVTPGLQTLFQDLGRPGQAGQGVSASGALDRGALRAANRAVGNDPGTACLEILMGGLTFTCQGQTVVAMTGAQVPVEVMTADGQRLRPPLYAPFSLQTGDQVSVGSPTAGLRSYLAVRGGFVQAPVLGSLSTDTLAQVGPPALAAGDRLGFKHRTGGPAVSTAEQPAFDMPRADQVITLDVVMGPRSDWFTAEAQQLLAQQTWLVTPQSNRIGIRLAGEQSLTRAVTGELPSEGTTVGAIQVPPSGQPVLFLSDHPLTGGYPVIGAVATYHLDKAGQIPVNARIRFNPLGAFEPVCPATSDETHNK
;
A
#
# COMPACT_ATOMS: atom_id res chain seq x y z
N MET A 1 4.97 23.30 -11.99
CA MET A 1 6.34 22.76 -11.87
C MET A 1 6.24 21.25 -11.85
N ASP A 2 7.09 20.57 -12.62
CA ASP A 2 7.15 19.11 -12.74
C ASP A 2 8.02 18.54 -11.59
N CYS A 3 7.64 17.39 -11.03
CA CYS A 3 8.39 16.69 -9.96
C CYS A 3 9.81 16.31 -10.39
N SER A 4 10.13 16.37 -11.69
CA SER A 4 11.49 16.21 -12.19
C SER A 4 12.50 17.19 -11.59
N THR A 5 12.03 18.29 -10.97
CA THR A 5 12.89 19.24 -10.24
C THR A 5 12.78 19.16 -8.71
N ILE A 6 11.86 18.34 -8.16
CA ILE A 6 11.68 18.21 -6.70
C ILE A 6 12.73 17.23 -6.17
N ASN A 7 13.85 17.80 -5.74
CA ASN A 7 14.93 17.08 -5.09
C ASN A 7 14.43 16.35 -3.84
N SER A 8 14.83 15.08 -3.70
CA SER A 8 14.66 14.30 -2.46
C SER A 8 15.04 15.17 -1.27
N LEU A 9 14.10 15.31 -0.33
CA LEU A 9 14.27 16.07 0.89
C LEU A 9 15.31 15.35 1.75
N TYR A 10 16.61 15.63 1.55
CA TYR A 10 17.64 15.33 2.53
C TYR A 10 17.47 16.30 3.71
N ILE A 11 16.39 16.11 4.45
CA ILE A 11 16.30 16.59 5.81
C ILE A 11 17.27 15.71 6.59
N TYR A 12 18.48 16.21 6.81
CA TYR A 12 19.40 15.69 7.83
C TYR A 12 18.76 15.90 9.19
N ASN A 13 17.73 15.12 9.53
CA ASN A 13 17.09 15.21 10.83
C ASN A 13 16.26 13.95 11.11
N LEU A 14 16.33 13.48 12.36
CA LEU A 14 15.62 12.31 12.92
C LEU A 14 14.07 12.40 12.86
N ALA A 15 13.53 13.40 12.16
CA ALA A 15 12.13 13.81 12.14
C ALA A 15 11.35 13.38 10.89
N LEU A 16 12.00 13.24 9.72
CA LEU A 16 11.34 12.81 8.48
C LEU A 16 11.33 11.27 8.39
N LEU A 17 10.16 10.71 8.07
CA LEU A 17 9.95 9.27 7.96
C LEU A 17 10.04 8.79 6.51
N SER A 18 9.46 9.55 5.58
CA SER A 18 9.49 9.28 4.15
C SER A 18 8.96 10.47 3.36
N ASP A 19 9.42 10.61 2.12
CA ASP A 19 8.87 11.50 1.10
C ASP A 19 8.41 10.70 -0.14
N LEU A 20 7.30 11.12 -0.75
CA LEU A 20 6.77 10.53 -1.97
C LEU A 20 6.47 11.63 -2.99
N PRO A 21 7.34 11.84 -4.00
CA PRO A 21 7.05 12.74 -5.10
C PRO A 21 6.01 12.12 -6.02
N ALA A 22 5.06 12.93 -6.50
CA ALA A 22 4.04 12.51 -7.44
C ALA A 22 3.60 13.68 -8.32
N ALA A 23 3.97 13.65 -9.60
CA ALA A 23 3.69 14.65 -10.63
C ALA A 23 4.05 16.10 -10.26
N ARG A 24 3.30 16.77 -9.39
CA ARG A 24 3.51 18.15 -8.94
C ARG A 24 3.32 18.32 -7.43
N THR A 25 3.30 17.22 -6.69
CA THR A 25 3.15 17.21 -5.22
C THR A 25 4.23 16.37 -4.57
N LEU A 26 4.45 16.64 -3.28
CA LEU A 26 5.37 15.91 -2.42
C LEU A 26 4.64 15.58 -1.12
N LEU A 27 4.35 14.30 -0.91
CA LEU A 27 3.79 13.84 0.37
C LEU A 27 4.93 13.62 1.36
N VAL A 28 4.85 14.25 2.53
CA VAL A 28 5.86 14.16 3.59
C VAL A 28 5.26 13.51 4.83
N HIS A 29 5.83 12.39 5.25
CA HIS A 29 5.55 11.78 6.54
C HIS A 29 6.61 12.19 7.56
N PHE A 30 6.18 12.64 8.74
CA PHE A 30 7.09 13.10 9.79
C PHE A 30 6.58 12.68 11.18
N ARG A 31 7.44 12.80 12.18
CA ARG A 31 7.09 12.53 13.59
C ARG A 31 6.72 13.84 14.30
N PRO A 32 5.45 14.04 14.71
CA PRO A 32 5.04 15.25 15.44
C PRO A 32 5.75 15.43 16.78
N SER A 33 6.23 14.35 17.40
CA SER A 33 7.04 14.41 18.62
C SER A 33 8.47 14.94 18.41
N ALA A 34 8.93 15.01 17.15
CA ALA A 34 10.26 15.48 16.79
C ALA A 34 10.26 16.88 16.16
N ILE A 35 9.22 17.23 15.40
CA ILE A 35 9.05 18.54 14.76
C ILE A 35 7.57 18.90 14.67
N SER A 36 7.23 20.16 14.92
CA SER A 36 5.86 20.65 14.71
C SER A 36 5.55 20.82 13.22
N PHE A 37 4.27 20.82 12.87
CA PHE A 37 3.83 21.02 11.49
C PHE A 37 4.33 22.37 10.93
N ASP A 38 4.16 23.46 11.67
CA ASP A 38 4.56 24.81 11.22
C ASP A 38 6.07 24.95 11.04
N ALA A 39 6.85 24.36 11.96
CA ALA A 39 8.31 24.38 11.85
C ALA A 39 8.78 23.59 10.62
N LEU A 40 8.15 22.45 10.33
CA LEU A 40 8.45 21.69 9.12
C LEU A 40 8.06 22.47 7.86
N ALA A 41 6.87 23.09 7.84
CA ALA A 41 6.40 23.90 6.72
C ALA A 41 7.35 25.08 6.44
N ALA A 42 7.79 25.79 7.47
CA ALA A 42 8.77 26.88 7.34
C ALA A 42 10.12 26.37 6.79
N GLN A 43 10.60 25.21 7.27
CA GLN A 43 11.84 24.61 6.77
C GLN A 43 11.75 24.15 5.30
N ILE A 44 10.57 23.73 4.84
CA ILE A 44 10.32 23.37 3.44
C ILE A 44 10.25 24.64 2.59
N ALA A 45 9.56 25.68 3.05
CA ALA A 45 9.40 26.93 2.30
C ALA A 45 10.72 27.70 2.11
N ALA A 46 11.65 27.58 3.04
CA ALA A 46 12.96 28.22 2.95
C ALA A 46 13.96 27.50 2.00
N ARG A 47 13.56 26.43 1.31
CA ARG A 47 14.47 25.65 0.46
C ARG A 47 14.74 26.33 -0.87
N ASP A 48 16.01 26.37 -1.26
CA ASP A 48 16.39 26.82 -2.59
C ASP A 48 16.06 25.75 -3.63
N ILE A 49 15.02 26.03 -4.42
CA ILE A 49 14.56 25.20 -5.53
C ILE A 49 15.36 25.43 -6.82
N ARG A 50 16.32 26.37 -6.84
CA ARG A 50 17.18 26.68 -7.98
C ARG A 50 18.42 25.78 -8.05
N GLY A 51 18.50 24.78 -7.19
CA GLY A 51 19.63 23.87 -7.08
C GLY A 51 20.05 23.26 -8.42
N THR A 52 21.36 23.24 -8.66
CA THR A 52 22.02 22.61 -9.82
C THR A 52 21.62 21.15 -9.97
N ALA A 53 21.35 20.75 -11.21
CA ALA A 53 21.06 19.37 -11.60
C ALA A 53 22.04 18.40 -10.90
N ARG A 54 21.50 17.43 -10.18
CA ARG A 54 22.27 16.27 -9.69
C ARG A 54 23.00 15.64 -10.88
N GLU A 55 24.16 15.02 -10.63
CA GLU A 55 24.79 14.22 -11.69
C GLU A 55 23.74 13.27 -12.29
N PRO A 56 23.62 13.23 -13.62
CA PRO A 56 22.57 12.47 -14.26
C PRO A 56 22.70 11.01 -13.81
N GLY A 57 21.61 10.47 -13.24
CA GLY A 57 21.58 9.09 -12.79
C GLY A 57 21.83 8.09 -13.92
N LYS A 58 21.95 6.83 -13.54
CA LYS A 58 22.20 5.70 -14.44
C LYS A 58 21.27 5.76 -15.67
N LEU A 59 21.85 5.65 -16.87
CA LEU A 59 21.11 5.52 -18.12
C LEU A 59 20.77 4.05 -18.36
N ILE A 60 19.50 3.75 -18.53
CA ILE A 60 18.97 2.41 -18.82
C ILE A 60 18.43 2.40 -20.25
N GLU A 61 18.96 1.49 -21.06
CA GLU A 61 18.50 1.29 -22.43
C GLU A 61 17.42 0.21 -22.47
N ILE A 62 16.28 0.51 -23.08
CA ILE A 62 15.12 -0.39 -23.12
C ILE A 62 14.78 -0.70 -24.59
N PRO A 63 14.95 -1.96 -25.04
CA PRO A 63 14.51 -2.38 -26.36
C PRO A 63 12.98 -2.42 -26.43
N VAL A 64 12.40 -1.82 -27.47
CA VAL A 64 10.95 -1.76 -27.69
C VAL A 64 10.64 -2.21 -29.10
N HIS A 65 9.67 -3.12 -29.20
CA HIS A 65 9.03 -3.46 -30.46
C HIS A 65 7.81 -2.55 -30.63
N TYR A 66 7.85 -1.63 -31.59
CA TYR A 66 6.77 -0.65 -31.84
C TYR A 66 5.61 -1.27 -32.63
N ASN A 67 4.89 -2.19 -31.99
CA ASN A 67 3.72 -2.88 -32.53
C ASN A 67 2.45 -2.58 -31.71
N GLY A 68 2.46 -1.51 -30.90
CA GLY A 68 1.37 -1.18 -30.00
C GLY A 68 0.08 -0.86 -30.77
N GLU A 69 -1.04 -1.34 -30.27
CA GLU A 69 -2.35 -1.19 -30.92
C GLU A 69 -2.80 0.27 -31.05
N ASP A 70 -2.31 1.17 -30.18
CA ASP A 70 -2.66 2.59 -30.21
C ASP A 70 -1.62 3.42 -30.99
N LEU A 71 -0.53 2.84 -31.51
CA LEU A 71 0.57 3.60 -32.12
C LEU A 71 0.10 4.49 -33.28
N ALA A 72 -0.78 3.97 -34.14
CA ALA A 72 -1.35 4.73 -35.25
C ALA A 72 -2.32 5.83 -34.79
N ASP A 73 -3.04 5.59 -33.69
CA ASP A 73 -3.96 6.58 -33.11
C ASP A 73 -3.20 7.70 -32.41
N VAL A 74 -2.10 7.37 -31.72
CA VAL A 74 -1.16 8.34 -31.14
C VAL A 74 -0.55 9.23 -32.23
N ALA A 75 -0.13 8.64 -33.35
CA ALA A 75 0.41 9.39 -34.48
C ALA A 75 -0.61 10.42 -35.02
N ARG A 76 -1.87 10.00 -35.14
CA ARG A 76 -2.98 10.86 -35.58
C ARG A 76 -3.28 11.98 -34.57
N GLU A 77 -3.29 11.67 -33.28
CA GLU A 77 -3.52 12.64 -32.20
C GLU A 77 -2.43 13.72 -32.15
N LEU A 78 -1.18 13.34 -32.45
CA LEU A 78 -0.03 14.23 -32.48
C LEU A 78 0.19 14.93 -33.83
N ASP A 79 -0.63 14.65 -34.83
CA ASP A 79 -0.50 15.14 -36.21
C ASP A 79 0.89 14.86 -36.84
N ILE A 80 1.41 13.65 -36.63
CA ILE A 80 2.70 13.19 -37.18
C ILE A 80 2.61 11.77 -37.72
N SER A 81 3.62 11.31 -38.47
CA SER A 81 3.69 9.92 -38.93
C SER A 81 4.06 8.96 -37.79
N VAL A 82 3.71 7.68 -37.93
CA VAL A 82 4.16 6.62 -37.01
C VAL A 82 5.69 6.57 -36.93
N GLU A 83 6.37 6.71 -38.07
CA GLU A 83 7.84 6.76 -38.11
C GLU A 83 8.40 7.92 -37.29
N GLU A 84 7.76 9.09 -37.34
CA GLU A 84 8.18 10.25 -36.55
C GLU A 84 7.87 10.05 -35.05
N VAL A 85 6.78 9.36 -34.67
CA VAL A 85 6.53 8.96 -33.27
C VAL A 85 7.68 8.09 -32.77
N ILE A 86 8.04 7.04 -33.51
CA ILE A 86 9.11 6.10 -33.14
C ILE A 86 10.45 6.84 -33.05
N LYS A 87 10.77 7.66 -34.05
CA LYS A 87 12.02 8.45 -34.09
C LYS A 87 12.15 9.40 -32.90
N ARG A 88 11.07 10.11 -32.54
CA ARG A 88 11.10 11.00 -31.36
C ARG A 88 11.15 10.22 -30.05
N HIS A 89 10.44 9.10 -29.95
CA HIS A 89 10.43 8.27 -28.74
C HIS A 89 11.79 7.59 -28.48
N THR A 90 12.51 7.21 -29.53
CA THR A 90 13.87 6.62 -29.44
C THR A 90 14.99 7.66 -29.39
N GLY A 91 14.76 8.85 -29.93
CA GLY A 91 15.78 9.90 -30.07
C GLY A 91 16.03 10.77 -28.83
N SER A 92 15.31 10.56 -27.74
CA SER A 92 15.40 11.39 -26.54
C SER A 92 15.64 10.57 -25.26
N ASP A 93 16.40 11.14 -24.32
CA ASP A 93 16.49 10.62 -22.96
C ASP A 93 15.27 11.06 -22.15
N TYR A 94 14.66 10.11 -21.47
CA TYR A 94 13.59 10.33 -20.51
C TYR A 94 14.15 10.33 -19.09
N ASN A 95 13.58 11.13 -18.20
CA ASN A 95 13.90 11.09 -16.78
C ASN A 95 12.84 10.27 -16.04
N VAL A 96 13.27 9.40 -15.13
CA VAL A 96 12.37 8.73 -14.18
C VAL A 96 11.93 9.75 -13.14
N ALA A 97 10.74 10.32 -13.32
CA ALA A 97 10.22 11.40 -12.49
C ALA A 97 9.78 10.90 -11.11
N PHE A 98 8.96 9.84 -11.07
CA PHE A 98 8.51 9.20 -9.84
C PHE A 98 7.97 7.79 -10.11
N CYS A 99 7.80 7.01 -9.04
CA CYS A 99 7.18 5.69 -9.03
C CYS A 99 5.98 5.70 -8.08
N GLY A 100 5.00 4.81 -8.27
CA GLY A 100 3.90 4.70 -7.31
C GLY A 100 2.54 4.23 -7.84
N PHE A 101 2.44 3.84 -9.10
CA PHE A 101 1.23 3.17 -9.62
C PHE A 101 1.20 1.69 -9.22
N ALA A 102 2.34 1.01 -9.38
CA ALA A 102 2.57 -0.37 -9.02
C ALA A 102 4.08 -0.59 -8.80
N PRO A 103 4.51 -1.69 -8.15
CA PRO A 103 5.93 -2.03 -8.02
C PRO A 103 6.63 -2.06 -9.37
N GLY A 104 7.68 -1.26 -9.54
CA GLY A 104 8.45 -1.14 -10.78
C GLY A 104 7.79 -0.32 -11.90
N PHE A 105 6.61 0.28 -11.67
CA PHE A 105 6.03 1.23 -12.63
C PHE A 105 6.62 2.63 -12.40
N ALA A 106 7.31 3.13 -13.42
CA ALA A 106 7.93 4.45 -13.44
C ALA A 106 7.21 5.39 -14.41
N TYR A 107 6.99 6.63 -13.96
CA TYR A 107 6.52 7.73 -14.81
C TYR A 107 7.73 8.43 -15.42
N LEU A 108 7.83 8.38 -16.75
CA LEU A 108 8.95 8.94 -17.50
C LEU A 108 8.55 10.29 -18.08
N SER A 109 9.23 11.37 -17.68
CA SER A 109 8.96 12.72 -18.19
C SER A 109 10.09 13.26 -19.07
N GLY A 110 9.81 14.36 -19.76
CA GLY A 110 10.72 14.95 -20.75
C GLY A 110 10.69 14.16 -22.06
N GLY A 111 11.85 13.65 -22.48
CA GLY A 111 11.98 12.81 -23.67
C GLY A 111 11.47 13.50 -24.95
N ALA A 112 10.56 12.85 -25.66
CA ALA A 112 9.95 13.35 -26.89
C ALA A 112 9.00 14.55 -26.71
N GLY A 113 8.65 14.93 -25.48
CA GLY A 113 7.71 16.02 -25.21
C GLY A 113 6.27 15.74 -25.63
N PHE A 114 5.88 14.46 -25.78
CA PHE A 114 4.52 14.08 -26.14
C PHE A 114 3.51 14.45 -25.06
N VAL A 115 2.37 14.99 -25.49
CA VAL A 115 1.19 15.19 -24.64
C VAL A 115 0.03 14.45 -25.29
N VAL A 116 -0.32 13.28 -24.76
CA VAL A 116 -1.33 12.39 -25.35
C VAL A 116 -2.41 12.09 -24.32
N PRO A 117 -3.70 12.30 -24.60
CA PRO A 117 -4.76 11.98 -23.65
C PRO A 117 -4.82 10.47 -23.36
N ARG A 118 -5.34 10.13 -22.17
CA ARG A 118 -5.75 8.76 -21.87
C ARG A 118 -6.94 8.37 -22.75
N ARG A 119 -7.13 7.07 -22.94
CA ARG A 119 -8.37 6.54 -23.51
C ARG A 119 -9.56 6.92 -22.64
N SER A 120 -10.67 7.26 -23.29
CA SER A 120 -11.95 7.56 -22.64
C SER A 120 -12.48 6.39 -21.82
N THR A 121 -12.28 5.16 -22.32
CA THR A 121 -12.59 3.92 -21.61
C THR A 121 -11.30 3.16 -21.34
N PRO A 122 -10.93 2.93 -20.05
CA PRO A 122 -9.73 2.17 -19.72
C PRO A 122 -9.90 0.70 -20.08
N ARG A 123 -8.78 0.06 -20.46
CA ARG A 123 -8.70 -1.38 -20.66
C ARG A 123 -8.83 -2.09 -19.31
N THR A 124 -9.54 -3.21 -19.32
CA THR A 124 -9.61 -4.11 -18.16
C THR A 124 -8.27 -4.81 -17.92
N ARG A 125 -7.42 -4.93 -18.95
CA ARG A 125 -6.10 -5.56 -18.87
C ARG A 125 -5.16 -5.01 -19.93
N ILE A 126 -4.03 -4.47 -19.48
CA ILE A 126 -2.83 -4.16 -20.26
C ILE A 126 -1.77 -5.21 -19.90
N PRO A 127 -1.07 -5.84 -20.86
CA PRO A 127 -0.08 -6.87 -20.57
C PRO A 127 1.20 -6.28 -19.93
N ALA A 128 1.93 -7.11 -19.20
CA ALA A 128 3.27 -6.77 -18.72
C ALA A 128 4.20 -6.51 -19.90
N GLY A 129 5.12 -5.55 -19.75
CA GLY A 129 6.03 -5.10 -20.81
C GLY A 129 5.41 -4.09 -21.79
N ALA A 130 4.12 -3.78 -21.70
CA ALA A 130 3.51 -2.75 -22.56
C ALA A 130 4.15 -1.39 -22.30
N VAL A 131 4.61 -0.74 -23.38
CA VAL A 131 5.14 0.63 -23.38
C VAL A 131 4.01 1.56 -23.83
N ALA A 132 3.71 2.56 -23.02
CA ALA A 132 2.53 3.39 -23.22
C ALA A 132 2.75 4.87 -22.91
N LEU A 133 1.88 5.72 -23.47
CA LEU A 133 1.88 7.17 -23.30
C LEU A 133 0.56 7.65 -22.65
N ALA A 134 0.65 8.62 -21.73
CA ALA A 134 -0.51 9.37 -21.24
C ALA A 134 -0.10 10.69 -20.58
N GLY A 135 -0.85 11.75 -20.82
CA GLY A 135 -0.47 13.11 -20.48
C GLY A 135 0.92 13.41 -21.04
N GLY A 136 1.77 14.03 -20.22
CA GLY A 136 3.18 14.29 -20.53
C GLY A 136 4.15 13.14 -20.22
N PHE A 137 3.67 11.91 -20.04
CA PHE A 137 4.47 10.78 -19.57
C PHE A 137 4.54 9.61 -20.55
N SER A 138 5.71 8.96 -20.58
CA SER A 138 5.88 7.58 -21.04
C SER A 138 5.97 6.64 -19.84
N GLY A 139 5.71 5.35 -20.03
CA GLY A 139 5.69 4.38 -18.95
C GLY A 139 5.68 2.94 -19.46
N ILE A 140 6.11 2.02 -18.60
CA ILE A 140 6.17 0.59 -18.91
C ILE A 140 5.43 -0.17 -17.82
N TYR A 141 4.46 -0.99 -18.23
CA TYR A 141 3.67 -1.79 -17.30
C TYR A 141 4.51 -2.98 -16.78
N PRO A 142 4.85 -3.04 -15.48
CA PRO A 142 5.69 -4.10 -14.94
C PRO A 142 4.95 -5.44 -14.83
N GLN A 143 3.62 -5.37 -14.71
CA GLN A 143 2.71 -6.51 -14.57
C GLN A 143 1.41 -6.22 -15.30
N ALA A 144 0.59 -7.25 -15.50
CA ALA A 144 -0.71 -7.05 -16.14
C ALA A 144 -1.68 -6.31 -15.21
N SER A 145 -2.19 -5.16 -15.64
CA SER A 145 -3.12 -4.34 -14.85
C SER A 145 -4.15 -3.65 -15.74
N PRO A 146 -5.30 -3.21 -15.21
CA PRO A 146 -6.17 -2.27 -15.92
C PRO A 146 -5.42 -0.96 -16.20
N GLY A 147 -5.82 -0.23 -17.24
CA GLY A 147 -5.23 1.08 -17.54
C GLY A 147 -5.79 1.74 -18.80
N GLY A 148 -5.70 3.06 -18.87
CA GLY A 148 -6.18 3.88 -19.99
C GLY A 148 -5.06 4.50 -20.83
N TRP A 149 -3.81 4.09 -20.65
CA TRP A 149 -2.69 4.65 -21.41
C TRP A 149 -2.66 4.09 -22.83
N GLN A 150 -2.19 4.91 -23.78
CA GLN A 150 -2.10 4.56 -25.19
C GLN A 150 -0.85 3.70 -25.43
N ILE A 151 -1.01 2.44 -25.82
CA ILE A 151 0.05 1.46 -26.00
C ILE A 151 0.73 1.66 -27.35
N ILE A 152 2.02 1.99 -27.32
CA ILE A 152 2.84 2.26 -28.53
C ILE A 152 3.80 1.11 -28.87
N GLY A 153 4.04 0.18 -27.95
CA GLY A 153 4.90 -0.98 -28.18
C GLY A 153 4.97 -1.91 -26.98
N VAL A 154 5.91 -2.86 -27.05
CA VAL A 154 6.18 -3.82 -25.97
C VAL A 154 7.68 -4.05 -25.82
N THR A 155 8.11 -4.27 -24.59
CA THR A 155 9.47 -4.72 -24.24
C THR A 155 9.42 -6.08 -23.54
N GLU A 156 10.41 -6.93 -23.80
CA GLU A 156 10.64 -8.16 -23.04
C GLU A 156 11.42 -7.90 -21.74
N THR A 157 11.89 -6.67 -21.54
CA THR A 157 12.63 -6.25 -20.36
C THR A 157 11.74 -6.32 -19.13
N ARG A 158 12.10 -7.17 -18.15
CA ARG A 158 11.38 -7.26 -16.88
C ARG A 158 11.64 -6.00 -16.05
N MET A 159 10.58 -5.22 -15.81
CA MET A 159 10.67 -3.99 -15.02
C MET A 159 10.72 -4.23 -13.50
N TRP A 160 10.19 -5.36 -13.04
CA TRP A 160 10.14 -5.77 -11.64
C TRP A 160 10.67 -7.19 -11.47
N ASP A 161 11.68 -7.38 -10.62
CA ASP A 161 12.28 -8.70 -10.35
C ASP A 161 12.91 -8.76 -8.95
N LEU A 162 12.29 -9.52 -8.03
CA LEU A 162 12.77 -9.67 -6.65
C LEU A 162 14.12 -10.40 -6.52
N GLN A 163 14.65 -10.98 -7.61
CA GLN A 163 15.97 -11.62 -7.60
C GLN A 163 17.14 -10.64 -7.86
N ARG A 164 16.84 -9.38 -8.19
CA ARG A 164 17.85 -8.32 -8.40
C ARG A 164 18.18 -7.59 -7.10
N ASP A 165 19.37 -7.00 -7.04
CA ASP A 165 19.76 -6.07 -5.98
C ASP A 165 18.81 -4.86 -5.91
N GLU A 166 18.44 -4.33 -7.09
CA GLU A 166 17.37 -3.34 -7.27
C GLU A 166 16.17 -4.01 -7.96
N PRO A 167 15.12 -4.36 -7.21
CA PRO A 167 13.97 -5.06 -7.78
C PRO A 167 13.26 -4.27 -8.90
N ALA A 168 13.07 -2.96 -8.70
CA ALA A 168 12.62 -2.07 -9.76
C ALA A 168 13.82 -1.66 -10.62
N LEU A 169 13.73 -1.96 -11.93
CA LEU A 169 14.77 -1.60 -12.90
C LEU A 169 14.96 -0.08 -13.02
N LEU A 170 13.88 0.67 -12.83
CA LEU A 170 13.84 2.12 -12.93
C LEU A 170 13.61 2.72 -11.55
N GLN A 171 14.53 3.60 -11.14
CA GLN A 171 14.48 4.33 -9.88
C GLN A 171 14.36 5.83 -10.17
N PRO A 172 13.65 6.61 -9.33
CA PRO A 172 13.62 8.06 -9.43
C PRO A 172 15.03 8.65 -9.55
N GLY A 173 15.23 9.52 -10.55
CA GLY A 173 16.52 10.11 -10.88
C GLY A 173 17.36 9.35 -11.92
N TYR A 174 16.97 8.13 -12.31
CA TYR A 174 17.57 7.44 -13.47
C TYR A 174 17.08 8.06 -14.78
N ARG A 175 17.80 7.74 -15.87
CA ARG A 175 17.40 8.08 -17.23
C ARG A 175 17.07 6.83 -18.03
N VAL A 176 16.17 6.97 -18.98
CA VAL A 176 15.76 5.89 -19.89
C VAL A 176 15.95 6.34 -21.33
N ARG A 177 16.56 5.47 -22.15
CA ARG A 177 16.58 5.62 -23.60
C ARG A 177 15.93 4.40 -24.24
N PHE A 178 14.89 4.63 -25.03
CA PHE A 178 14.26 3.56 -25.78
C PHE A 178 15.03 3.28 -27.06
N GLN A 179 15.12 2.00 -27.43
CA GLN A 179 15.71 1.56 -28.69
C GLN A 179 14.69 0.77 -29.49
N ASP A 180 14.58 1.05 -30.80
CA ASP A 180 13.77 0.23 -31.68
C ASP A 180 14.44 -1.14 -31.86
N ALA A 181 13.78 -2.19 -31.36
CA ALA A 181 14.25 -3.56 -31.44
C ALA A 181 13.76 -4.28 -32.72
N GLY A 182 13.10 -3.56 -33.63
CA GLY A 182 12.52 -4.12 -34.85
C GLY A 182 11.26 -4.95 -34.58
N PRO A 183 10.82 -5.78 -35.55
CA PRO A 183 9.64 -6.63 -35.39
C PRO A 183 9.82 -7.65 -34.27
N LEU A 184 8.74 -7.96 -33.53
CA LEU A 184 8.78 -9.06 -32.56
C LEU A 184 9.13 -10.38 -33.28
N PRO A 185 10.05 -11.18 -32.72
CA PRO A 185 10.26 -12.55 -33.18
C PRO A 185 8.96 -13.35 -33.06
N LEU A 186 8.60 -14.12 -34.09
CA LEU A 186 7.51 -15.09 -34.06
C LEU A 186 7.84 -16.25 -33.11
N THR A 187 7.82 -16.02 -31.80
CA THR A 187 8.04 -17.08 -30.80
C THR A 187 6.84 -17.16 -29.87
N ARG A 188 6.22 -18.34 -29.83
CA ARG A 188 5.11 -18.67 -28.93
C ARG A 188 5.56 -18.48 -27.48
N VAL A 189 4.87 -17.61 -26.75
CA VAL A 189 5.04 -17.45 -25.31
C VAL A 189 4.56 -18.73 -24.63
N SER A 190 5.51 -19.55 -24.18
CA SER A 190 5.29 -20.44 -23.04
C SER A 190 5.24 -19.53 -21.81
N VAL A 191 4.08 -19.45 -21.16
CA VAL A 191 3.97 -18.82 -19.84
C VAL A 191 4.38 -19.88 -18.83
N PRO A 192 5.53 -19.75 -18.14
CA PRO A 192 5.81 -20.61 -17.00
C PRO A 192 4.74 -20.34 -15.96
N ALA A 193 4.13 -21.39 -15.41
CA ALA A 193 3.24 -21.24 -14.27
C ALA A 193 4.00 -20.57 -13.12
N PRO A 194 3.39 -19.61 -12.38
CA PRO A 194 4.05 -18.99 -11.25
C PRO A 194 4.43 -20.07 -10.23
N ALA A 195 5.72 -20.29 -10.04
CA ALA A 195 6.22 -21.18 -9.00
C ALA A 195 5.88 -20.54 -7.64
N ARG A 196 5.00 -21.21 -6.88
CA ARG A 196 4.67 -20.79 -5.51
C ARG A 196 5.94 -20.95 -4.68
N GLN A 197 6.53 -19.83 -4.23
CA GLN A 197 7.59 -19.89 -3.23
C GLN A 197 6.98 -20.52 -1.97
N GLN A 198 7.55 -21.66 -1.54
CA GLN A 198 7.11 -22.34 -0.32
C GLN A 198 7.25 -21.38 0.86
N ALA A 199 6.22 -21.35 1.69
CA ALA A 199 6.03 -20.34 2.73
C ALA A 199 6.90 -20.54 3.99
N SER A 200 7.98 -21.35 3.93
CA SER A 200 8.92 -21.50 5.05
C SER A 200 10.14 -22.37 4.70
N THR A 201 11.24 -22.13 5.42
CA THR A 201 12.29 -23.13 5.65
C THR A 201 11.79 -24.14 6.68
N LEU A 202 11.82 -25.42 6.34
CA LEU A 202 11.37 -26.52 7.20
C LEU A 202 12.19 -26.56 8.51
N THR A 203 11.55 -26.29 9.64
CA THR A 203 12.06 -26.59 10.98
C THR A 203 11.35 -27.81 11.55
N GLU A 204 11.96 -28.49 12.53
CA GLU A 204 11.30 -29.59 13.25
C GLU A 204 10.08 -29.08 14.03
N ASP A 205 10.25 -27.96 14.75
CA ASP A 205 9.18 -27.25 15.45
C ASP A 205 8.39 -26.36 14.47
N CYS A 206 7.10 -26.61 14.29
CA CYS A 206 6.27 -25.83 13.37
C CYS A 206 4.77 -25.83 13.73
N LEU A 207 4.04 -24.85 13.19
CA LEU A 207 2.58 -24.88 13.12
C LEU A 207 2.16 -25.42 11.75
N GLN A 208 1.53 -26.59 11.72
CA GLN A 208 0.99 -27.17 10.49
C GLN A 208 -0.43 -26.66 10.27
N ILE A 209 -0.64 -25.92 9.18
CA ILE A 209 -1.94 -25.35 8.83
C ILE A 209 -2.86 -26.46 8.34
N VAL A 210 -3.99 -26.65 9.01
CA VAL A 210 -5.07 -27.56 8.61
C VAL A 210 -6.02 -26.82 7.68
N THR A 211 -6.54 -25.68 8.15
CA THR A 211 -7.44 -24.81 7.39
C THR A 211 -6.94 -23.37 7.54
N PRO A 212 -6.67 -22.62 6.45
CA PRO A 212 -6.11 -21.27 6.54
C PRO A 212 -7.16 -20.18 6.89
N GLY A 213 -8.43 -20.53 7.06
CA GLY A 213 -9.54 -19.58 7.12
C GLY A 213 -9.82 -18.92 5.77
N LEU A 214 -10.52 -17.79 5.77
CA LEU A 214 -10.80 -17.01 4.55
C LEU A 214 -9.50 -16.45 3.94
N GLN A 215 -8.65 -15.88 4.80
CA GLN A 215 -7.32 -15.41 4.44
C GLN A 215 -6.50 -15.23 5.72
N THR A 216 -5.30 -15.84 5.75
CA THR A 216 -4.31 -15.61 6.80
C THR A 216 -3.01 -15.17 6.15
N LEU A 217 -2.46 -14.04 6.61
CA LEU A 217 -1.26 -13.39 6.06
C LEU A 217 -0.21 -13.20 7.15
N PHE A 218 1.06 -13.20 6.77
CA PHE A 218 2.10 -12.63 7.63
C PHE A 218 2.00 -11.11 7.63
N GLN A 219 2.04 -10.51 8.82
CA GLN A 219 2.08 -9.06 8.98
C GLN A 219 3.02 -8.68 10.11
N ASP A 220 3.97 -7.79 9.83
CA ASP A 220 4.72 -7.03 10.84
C ASP A 220 4.23 -5.56 10.84
N LEU A 221 5.06 -4.63 11.31
CA LEU A 221 4.73 -3.20 11.30
C LEU A 221 4.86 -2.53 9.92
N GLY A 222 5.23 -3.28 8.89
CA GLY A 222 5.34 -2.85 7.50
C GLY A 222 6.79 -2.71 7.02
N ARG A 223 6.90 -2.18 5.81
CA ARG A 223 8.09 -2.13 4.97
C ARG A 223 8.43 -0.68 4.59
N PRO A 224 8.90 0.14 5.54
CA PRO A 224 9.23 1.53 5.25
C PRO A 224 10.40 1.63 4.26
N GLY A 225 10.48 2.76 3.54
CA GLY A 225 11.61 3.08 2.67
C GLY A 225 11.56 2.50 1.25
N GLN A 226 10.49 1.79 0.87
CA GLN A 226 10.38 1.15 -0.45
C GLN A 226 9.52 1.93 -1.47
N ALA A 227 9.04 3.12 -1.07
CA ALA A 227 8.13 3.93 -1.89
C ALA A 227 8.75 4.38 -3.22
N GLY A 228 10.07 4.63 -3.26
CA GLY A 228 10.81 4.96 -4.49
C GLY A 228 10.71 3.89 -5.58
N GLN A 229 10.39 2.64 -5.22
CA GLN A 229 10.22 1.52 -6.15
C GLN A 229 8.76 1.25 -6.52
N GLY A 230 7.82 2.05 -6.00
CA GLY A 230 6.39 1.80 -6.15
C GLY A 230 5.80 0.78 -5.16
N VAL A 231 6.50 0.46 -4.07
CA VAL A 231 6.05 -0.52 -3.05
C VAL A 231 5.56 0.19 -1.78
N SER A 232 4.33 -0.10 -1.36
CA SER A 232 3.76 0.44 -0.12
C SER A 232 4.41 -0.18 1.13
N ALA A 233 4.24 0.47 2.27
CA ALA A 233 4.71 -0.09 3.53
C ALA A 233 3.90 -1.33 3.95
N SER A 234 2.62 -1.44 3.59
CA SER A 234 1.72 -2.49 4.13
C SER A 234 1.80 -2.54 5.68
N GLY A 235 1.69 -3.71 6.28
CA GLY A 235 1.68 -3.88 7.73
C GLY A 235 0.33 -4.34 8.27
N ALA A 236 0.31 -4.71 9.55
CA ALA A 236 -0.93 -4.96 10.27
C ALA A 236 -1.91 -3.77 10.17
N LEU A 237 -3.18 -4.09 9.99
CA LEU A 237 -4.25 -3.08 9.94
C LEU A 237 -4.67 -2.56 11.31
N ASP A 238 -4.50 -3.38 12.34
CA ASP A 238 -4.66 -3.04 13.75
C ASP A 238 -3.29 -3.27 14.41
N ARG A 239 -2.50 -2.21 14.43
CA ARG A 239 -1.12 -2.22 14.90
C ARG A 239 -1.07 -2.39 16.42
N GLY A 240 -2.06 -1.85 17.14
CA GLY A 240 -2.26 -2.04 18.57
C GLY A 240 -2.39 -3.52 18.93
N ALA A 241 -3.28 -4.25 18.25
CA ALA A 241 -3.48 -5.67 18.48
C ALA A 241 -2.23 -6.51 18.15
N LEU A 242 -1.55 -6.24 17.02
CA LEU A 242 -0.29 -6.91 16.69
C LEU A 242 0.75 -6.75 17.81
N ARG A 243 0.93 -5.51 18.29
CA ARG A 243 1.89 -5.22 19.37
C ARG A 243 1.49 -5.90 20.68
N ALA A 244 0.21 -5.93 21.00
CA ALA A 244 -0.31 -6.64 22.17
C ALA A 244 -0.04 -8.15 22.09
N ALA A 245 -0.26 -8.79 20.93
CA ALA A 245 0.02 -10.22 20.76
C ALA A 245 1.51 -10.52 21.00
N ASN A 246 2.39 -9.70 20.46
CA ASN A 246 3.83 -9.86 20.65
C ASN A 246 4.26 -9.66 22.10
N ARG A 247 3.76 -8.63 22.79
CA ARG A 247 4.05 -8.45 24.23
C ARG A 247 3.52 -9.61 25.07
N ALA A 248 2.33 -10.13 24.75
CA ALA A 248 1.75 -11.27 25.44
C ALA A 248 2.66 -12.50 25.41
N VAL A 249 3.41 -12.72 24.33
CA VAL A 249 4.37 -13.85 24.22
C VAL A 249 5.82 -13.46 24.54
N GLY A 250 6.10 -12.21 24.92
CA GLY A 250 7.44 -11.70 25.26
C GLY A 250 8.35 -11.40 24.05
N ASN A 251 7.76 -11.12 22.88
CA ASN A 251 8.47 -10.71 21.67
C ASN A 251 8.74 -9.19 21.65
N ASP A 252 9.60 -8.76 20.73
CA ASP A 252 9.62 -7.35 20.33
C ASP A 252 8.23 -6.98 19.76
N PRO A 253 7.63 -5.83 20.14
CA PRO A 253 6.27 -5.48 19.73
C PRO A 253 6.07 -5.41 18.21
N GLY A 254 7.12 -5.23 17.41
CA GLY A 254 7.05 -5.18 15.95
C GLY A 254 7.28 -6.51 15.25
N THR A 255 7.45 -7.61 15.98
CA THR A 255 7.66 -8.95 15.39
C THR A 255 6.45 -9.35 14.54
N ALA A 256 6.69 -10.11 13.45
CA ALA A 256 5.61 -10.55 12.58
C ALA A 256 4.64 -11.51 13.30
N CYS A 257 3.34 -11.27 13.09
CA CYS A 257 2.23 -12.12 13.51
C CYS A 257 1.52 -12.69 12.28
N LEU A 258 0.65 -13.68 12.49
CA LEU A 258 -0.37 -14.03 11.50
C LEU A 258 -1.59 -13.13 11.69
N GLU A 259 -1.94 -12.34 10.69
CA GLU A 259 -3.20 -11.61 10.61
C GLU A 259 -4.27 -12.52 9.99
N ILE A 260 -5.34 -12.79 10.74
CA ILE A 260 -6.39 -13.75 10.40
C ILE A 260 -7.67 -12.98 10.11
N LEU A 261 -8.15 -13.04 8.87
CA LEU A 261 -9.40 -12.40 8.45
C LEU A 261 -10.59 -13.32 8.71
N MET A 262 -11.57 -12.84 9.48
CA MET A 262 -12.84 -13.56 9.75
C MET A 262 -12.70 -14.93 10.44
N GLY A 263 -11.57 -15.20 11.12
CA GLY A 263 -11.33 -16.45 11.82
C GLY A 263 -11.19 -17.65 10.87
N GLY A 264 -11.59 -18.84 11.33
CA GLY A 264 -11.56 -20.08 10.54
C GLY A 264 -10.17 -20.71 10.38
N LEU A 265 -9.14 -20.13 11.00
CA LEU A 265 -7.80 -20.72 11.05
C LEU A 265 -7.80 -21.93 11.98
N THR A 266 -7.32 -23.07 11.48
CA THR A 266 -7.03 -24.26 12.28
C THR A 266 -5.60 -24.73 11.99
N PHE A 267 -4.83 -25.02 13.04
CA PHE A 267 -3.47 -25.54 12.91
C PHE A 267 -3.14 -26.55 14.01
N THR A 268 -2.19 -27.44 13.74
CA THR A 268 -1.63 -28.38 14.72
C THR A 268 -0.21 -27.98 15.06
N CYS A 269 0.12 -27.96 16.35
CA CYS A 269 1.46 -27.65 16.84
C CYS A 269 2.36 -28.89 16.80
N GLN A 270 3.56 -28.74 16.24
CA GLN A 270 4.68 -29.66 16.36
C GLN A 270 5.79 -28.92 17.13
N GLY A 271 6.25 -29.49 18.24
CA GLY A 271 7.11 -28.82 19.22
C GLY A 271 6.33 -28.23 20.39
N GLN A 272 7.04 -27.51 21.27
CA GLN A 272 6.48 -26.82 22.43
C GLN A 272 6.67 -25.31 22.31
N THR A 273 5.59 -24.54 22.50
CA THR A 273 5.67 -23.08 22.38
C THR A 273 4.62 -22.35 23.22
N VAL A 274 4.74 -21.02 23.28
CA VAL A 274 3.74 -20.11 23.87
C VAL A 274 3.22 -19.22 22.77
N VAL A 275 1.89 -19.09 22.69
CA VAL A 275 1.21 -18.26 21.71
C VAL A 275 0.24 -17.29 22.38
N ALA A 276 -0.19 -16.26 21.66
CA ALA A 276 -1.28 -15.39 22.08
C ALA A 276 -2.12 -14.96 20.89
N MET A 277 -3.42 -14.78 21.13
CA MET A 277 -4.38 -14.28 20.15
C MET A 277 -4.95 -12.92 20.60
N THR A 278 -4.91 -11.92 19.73
CA THR A 278 -5.47 -10.57 19.99
C THR A 278 -6.32 -10.10 18.79
N GLY A 279 -6.81 -8.85 18.83
CA GLY A 279 -7.65 -8.28 17.79
C GLY A 279 -9.13 -8.55 18.02
N ALA A 280 -9.83 -8.99 16.98
CA ALA A 280 -11.27 -9.28 16.99
C ALA A 280 -11.65 -10.28 18.10
N GLN A 281 -12.88 -10.15 18.60
CA GLN A 281 -13.47 -11.06 19.58
C GLN A 281 -13.84 -12.37 18.88
N VAL A 282 -12.98 -13.38 19.01
CA VAL A 282 -13.16 -14.71 18.42
C VAL A 282 -13.08 -15.79 19.51
N PRO A 283 -13.89 -16.85 19.46
CA PRO A 283 -13.65 -18.02 20.28
C PRO A 283 -12.40 -18.76 19.78
N VAL A 284 -11.50 -19.09 20.71
CA VAL A 284 -10.34 -19.94 20.45
C VAL A 284 -10.52 -21.22 21.24
N GLU A 285 -10.43 -22.36 20.55
CA GLU A 285 -10.48 -23.69 21.18
C GLU A 285 -9.17 -24.43 20.91
N VAL A 286 -8.64 -25.10 21.94
CA VAL A 286 -7.48 -25.98 21.85
C VAL A 286 -7.93 -27.40 22.18
N MET A 287 -7.77 -28.32 21.23
CA MET A 287 -7.85 -29.75 21.47
C MET A 287 -6.45 -30.26 21.75
N THR A 288 -6.19 -30.68 22.99
CA THR A 288 -4.89 -31.25 23.37
C THR A 288 -4.67 -32.62 22.72
N ALA A 289 -3.42 -33.06 22.62
CA ALA A 289 -3.09 -34.41 22.13
C ALA A 289 -3.78 -35.52 22.94
N ASP A 290 -4.02 -35.30 24.24
CA ASP A 290 -4.71 -36.23 25.14
C ASP A 290 -6.25 -36.14 25.07
N GLY A 291 -6.80 -35.33 24.16
CA GLY A 291 -8.25 -35.20 23.91
C GLY A 291 -9.00 -34.22 24.82
N GLN A 292 -8.30 -33.46 25.67
CA GLN A 292 -8.92 -32.39 26.48
C GLN A 292 -9.21 -31.16 25.62
N ARG A 293 -10.33 -30.47 25.92
CA ARG A 293 -10.73 -29.21 25.26
C ARG A 293 -10.49 -28.03 26.19
N LEU A 294 -9.68 -27.07 25.75
CA LEU A 294 -9.37 -25.85 26.45
C LEU A 294 -9.89 -24.63 25.67
N ARG A 295 -10.20 -23.55 26.40
CA ARG A 295 -10.66 -22.27 25.83
C ARG A 295 -9.79 -21.14 26.39
N PRO A 296 -8.59 -20.92 25.82
CA PRO A 296 -7.74 -19.84 26.29
C PRO A 296 -8.40 -18.48 26.05
N PRO A 297 -8.22 -17.51 26.96
CA PRO A 297 -8.72 -16.15 26.74
C PRO A 297 -7.88 -15.43 25.68
N LEU A 298 -8.50 -14.46 25.00
CA LEU A 298 -7.78 -13.51 24.14
C LEU A 298 -6.90 -12.59 25.01
N TYR A 299 -5.87 -12.00 24.40
CA TYR A 299 -4.93 -11.07 25.04
C TYR A 299 -4.16 -11.65 26.23
N ALA A 300 -4.13 -12.97 26.37
CA ALA A 300 -3.26 -13.66 27.31
C ALA A 300 -2.45 -14.75 26.59
N PRO A 301 -1.23 -15.06 27.09
CA PRO A 301 -0.45 -16.17 26.57
C PRO A 301 -1.06 -17.51 26.99
N PHE A 302 -0.98 -18.50 26.10
CA PHE A 302 -1.27 -19.89 26.41
C PHE A 302 -0.23 -20.81 25.77
N SER A 303 0.05 -21.93 26.43
CA SER A 303 1.05 -22.92 25.98
C SER A 303 0.44 -23.92 25.01
N LEU A 304 1.23 -24.34 24.03
CA LEU A 304 0.93 -25.44 23.14
C LEU A 304 2.02 -26.51 23.26
N GLN A 305 1.58 -27.76 23.23
CA GLN A 305 2.42 -28.95 23.16
C GLN A 305 2.33 -29.60 21.79
N THR A 306 3.22 -30.56 21.54
CA THR A 306 3.18 -31.33 20.30
C THR A 306 1.88 -32.13 20.20
N GLY A 307 1.19 -32.00 19.07
CA GLY A 307 -0.10 -32.65 18.82
C GLY A 307 -1.31 -31.80 19.17
N ASP A 308 -1.14 -30.69 19.90
CA ASP A 308 -2.26 -29.78 20.19
C ASP A 308 -2.77 -29.14 18.90
N GLN A 309 -4.09 -29.13 18.74
CA GLN A 309 -4.76 -28.48 17.62
C GLN A 309 -5.52 -27.25 18.10
N VAL A 310 -5.26 -26.10 17.47
CA VAL A 310 -5.95 -24.84 17.76
C VAL A 310 -6.94 -24.54 16.64
N SER A 311 -8.16 -24.16 17.00
CA SER A 311 -9.18 -23.70 16.07
C SER A 311 -9.69 -22.31 16.47
N VAL A 312 -9.74 -21.41 15.49
CA VAL A 312 -10.24 -20.04 15.63
C VAL A 312 -11.64 -19.98 15.00
N GLY A 313 -12.67 -19.70 15.79
CA GLY A 313 -14.03 -19.56 15.28
C GLY A 313 -14.29 -18.20 14.63
N SER A 314 -15.56 -17.94 14.32
CA SER A 314 -15.98 -16.68 13.70
C SER A 314 -15.99 -15.51 14.69
N PRO A 315 -15.61 -14.29 14.29
CA PRO A 315 -15.66 -13.12 15.15
C PRO A 315 -17.09 -12.69 15.48
N THR A 316 -17.32 -12.30 16.74
CA THR A 316 -18.57 -11.65 17.20
C THR A 316 -18.48 -10.12 17.17
N ALA A 317 -17.27 -9.57 17.25
CA ALA A 317 -16.96 -8.16 17.12
C ALA A 317 -15.55 -7.97 16.56
N GLY A 318 -15.33 -6.96 15.73
CA GLY A 318 -14.11 -6.77 14.95
C GLY A 318 -14.04 -7.70 13.73
N LEU A 319 -12.92 -7.63 13.01
CA LEU A 319 -12.75 -8.31 11.72
C LEU A 319 -11.46 -9.14 11.64
N ARG A 320 -10.39 -8.70 12.32
CA ARG A 320 -9.04 -9.26 12.20
C ARG A 320 -8.47 -9.67 13.55
N SER A 321 -7.95 -10.88 13.62
CA SER A 321 -7.22 -11.39 14.79
C SER A 321 -5.74 -11.56 14.50
N TYR A 322 -4.90 -11.49 15.53
CA TYR A 322 -3.45 -11.64 15.40
C TYR A 322 -2.94 -12.77 16.27
N LEU A 323 -2.27 -13.74 15.65
CA LEU A 323 -1.57 -14.82 16.34
C LEU A 323 -0.08 -14.51 16.39
N ALA A 324 0.45 -14.37 17.61
CA ALA A 324 1.89 -14.32 17.86
C ALA A 324 2.37 -15.66 18.42
N VAL A 325 3.60 -16.04 18.07
CA VAL A 325 4.33 -17.18 18.64
C VAL A 325 5.57 -16.65 19.32
N ARG A 326 5.88 -17.13 20.54
CA ARG A 326 7.09 -16.75 21.27
C ARG A 326 8.33 -17.04 20.43
N GLY A 327 9.23 -16.06 20.35
CA GLY A 327 10.41 -16.12 19.48
C GLY A 327 10.16 -15.67 18.04
N GLY A 328 8.90 -15.62 17.60
CA GLY A 328 8.51 -15.26 16.25
C GLY A 328 8.69 -16.40 15.25
N PHE A 329 8.15 -16.19 14.05
CA PHE A 329 8.21 -17.16 12.95
C PHE A 329 9.58 -17.18 12.26
N VAL A 330 9.95 -18.34 11.72
CA VAL A 330 11.11 -18.52 10.84
C VAL A 330 10.64 -18.35 9.40
N GLN A 331 10.64 -17.09 8.94
CA GLN A 331 10.27 -16.73 7.58
C GLN A 331 11.25 -15.69 7.04
N ALA A 332 11.62 -15.81 5.76
CA ALA A 332 12.50 -14.86 5.10
C ALA A 332 11.73 -13.55 4.78
N PRO A 333 12.24 -12.37 5.20
CA PRO A 333 11.63 -11.09 4.84
C PRO A 333 11.79 -10.80 3.35
N VAL A 334 10.77 -10.21 2.74
CA VAL A 334 10.82 -9.69 1.37
C VAL A 334 10.97 -8.18 1.44
N LEU A 335 12.08 -7.66 0.93
CA LEU A 335 12.46 -6.24 1.02
C LEU A 335 12.47 -5.72 2.47
N GLY A 336 12.99 -6.54 3.39
CA GLY A 336 13.16 -6.16 4.80
C GLY A 336 11.93 -6.30 5.69
N SER A 337 10.81 -6.85 5.20
CA SER A 337 9.57 -7.05 5.98
C SER A 337 8.88 -8.37 5.62
N LEU A 338 8.17 -8.94 6.61
CA LEU A 338 7.31 -10.10 6.48
C LEU A 338 5.86 -9.75 6.14
N SER A 339 5.51 -8.48 6.01
CA SER A 339 4.16 -8.07 5.64
C SER A 339 3.81 -8.41 4.21
N THR A 340 2.66 -9.04 4.02
CA THR A 340 2.08 -9.23 2.68
C THR A 340 1.30 -7.99 2.25
N ASP A 341 1.75 -7.35 1.18
CA ASP A 341 1.01 -6.32 0.44
C ASP A 341 0.16 -6.99 -0.64
N THR A 342 -1.16 -6.97 -0.46
CA THR A 342 -2.12 -7.62 -1.36
C THR A 342 -2.35 -6.89 -2.68
N LEU A 343 -2.10 -5.58 -2.73
CA LEU A 343 -2.17 -4.80 -3.98
C LEU A 343 -0.93 -5.03 -4.81
N ALA A 344 0.24 -4.89 -4.19
CA ALA A 344 1.54 -5.03 -4.84
C ALA A 344 1.92 -6.49 -5.09
N GLN A 345 1.30 -7.44 -4.39
CA GLN A 345 1.68 -8.86 -4.35
C GLN A 345 3.14 -9.05 -3.91
N VAL A 346 3.56 -8.28 -2.90
CA VAL A 346 4.92 -8.31 -2.33
C VAL A 346 4.86 -8.80 -0.89
N GLY A 347 5.73 -9.75 -0.53
CA GLY A 347 5.74 -10.39 0.79
C GLY A 347 5.45 -11.89 0.71
N PRO A 348 5.45 -12.59 1.85
CA PRO A 348 5.04 -13.98 1.92
C PRO A 348 3.62 -14.17 1.35
N PRO A 349 3.33 -15.29 0.67
CA PRO A 349 1.99 -15.54 0.15
C PRO A 349 0.99 -15.80 1.29
N ALA A 350 -0.30 -15.70 0.96
CA ALA A 350 -1.36 -16.15 1.86
C ALA A 350 -1.23 -17.66 2.15
N LEU A 351 -1.48 -18.03 3.41
CA LEU A 351 -1.36 -19.41 3.87
C LEU A 351 -2.34 -20.34 3.17
N ALA A 352 -1.93 -21.58 2.98
CA ALA A 352 -2.74 -22.68 2.49
C ALA A 352 -2.74 -23.86 3.46
N ALA A 353 -3.76 -24.72 3.31
CA ALA A 353 -3.77 -26.01 3.98
C ALA A 353 -2.51 -26.81 3.62
N GLY A 354 -1.87 -27.40 4.63
CA GLY A 354 -0.62 -28.14 4.50
C GLY A 354 0.65 -27.31 4.69
N ASP A 355 0.56 -25.97 4.73
CA ASP A 355 1.72 -25.13 5.03
C ASP A 355 2.27 -25.46 6.43
N ARG A 356 3.60 -25.48 6.59
CA ARG A 356 4.27 -25.73 7.87
C ARG A 356 5.06 -24.49 8.26
N LEU A 357 4.61 -23.76 9.26
CA LEU A 357 5.24 -22.50 9.67
C LEU A 357 6.24 -22.75 10.80
N GLY A 358 7.53 -22.66 10.48
CA GLY A 358 8.57 -22.75 11.49
C GLY A 358 8.51 -21.58 12.49
N PHE A 359 8.89 -21.83 13.73
CA PHE A 359 9.03 -20.79 14.75
C PHE A 359 10.34 -20.95 15.52
N LYS A 360 10.85 -19.84 16.08
CA LYS A 360 12.12 -19.86 16.79
C LYS A 360 11.91 -20.41 18.20
N HIS A 361 12.65 -21.47 18.54
CA HIS A 361 12.75 -21.88 19.93
C HIS A 361 13.49 -20.79 20.73
N ARG A 362 12.84 -20.23 21.75
CA ARG A 362 13.43 -19.17 22.58
C ARG A 362 13.53 -19.58 24.04
N THR A 363 14.75 -19.88 24.47
CA THR A 363 15.11 -20.00 25.89
C THR A 363 15.43 -18.61 26.46
N GLY A 364 14.76 -18.21 27.54
CA GLY A 364 14.88 -16.86 28.11
C GLY A 364 14.21 -15.74 27.29
N GLY A 365 14.63 -14.49 27.49
CA GLY A 365 14.04 -13.30 26.88
C GLY A 365 13.05 -12.54 27.80
N PRO A 366 12.41 -11.47 27.30
CA PRO A 366 11.45 -10.68 28.07
C PRO A 366 10.33 -11.55 28.64
N ALA A 367 9.82 -11.11 29.80
CA ALA A 367 8.66 -11.70 30.43
C ALA A 367 7.43 -11.59 29.51
N VAL A 368 6.53 -12.57 29.64
CA VAL A 368 5.21 -12.53 29.01
C VAL A 368 4.32 -11.49 29.69
N SER A 369 3.44 -10.85 28.93
CA SER A 369 2.39 -9.98 29.47
C SER A 369 1.09 -10.77 29.62
N THR A 370 0.52 -10.81 30.82
CA THR A 370 -0.75 -11.53 31.10
C THR A 370 -1.95 -10.59 31.26
N ALA A 371 -1.75 -9.30 31.03
CA ALA A 371 -2.74 -8.25 31.28
C ALA A 371 -2.93 -7.31 30.08
N GLU A 372 -2.60 -7.77 28.87
CA GLU A 372 -2.91 -7.01 27.65
C GLU A 372 -4.43 -6.86 27.50
N GLN A 373 -4.87 -5.78 26.87
CA GLN A 373 -6.28 -5.50 26.60
C GLN A 373 -6.43 -4.86 25.21
N PRO A 374 -7.61 -4.97 24.58
CA PRO A 374 -7.93 -4.20 23.37
C PRO A 374 -7.76 -2.70 23.62
N ALA A 375 -7.23 -1.97 22.62
CA ALA A 375 -7.07 -0.52 22.72
C ALA A 375 -8.40 0.27 22.61
N PHE A 376 -9.44 -0.37 22.09
CA PHE A 376 -10.76 0.19 21.87
C PHE A 376 -11.81 -0.92 21.84
N ASP A 377 -13.08 -0.55 22.01
CA ASP A 377 -14.20 -1.47 21.82
C ASP A 377 -14.30 -1.92 20.37
N MET A 378 -14.32 -3.23 20.16
CA MET A 378 -14.34 -3.82 18.82
C MET A 378 -15.65 -3.49 18.09
N PRO A 379 -15.58 -2.97 16.85
CA PRO A 379 -16.77 -2.56 16.10
C PRO A 379 -17.61 -3.77 15.68
N ARG A 380 -18.94 -3.60 15.66
CA ARG A 380 -19.87 -4.64 15.21
C ARG A 380 -20.61 -4.24 13.94
N ALA A 381 -21.10 -5.24 13.20
CA ALA A 381 -21.81 -5.04 11.95
C ALA A 381 -23.15 -4.30 12.09
N ASP A 382 -23.76 -4.32 13.28
CA ASP A 382 -25.03 -3.66 13.59
C ASP A 382 -24.85 -2.20 14.07
N GLN A 383 -23.62 -1.70 14.15
CA GLN A 383 -23.30 -0.38 14.70
C GLN A 383 -23.04 0.68 13.63
N VAL A 384 -23.17 1.94 14.06
CA VAL A 384 -22.61 3.10 13.36
C VAL A 384 -21.28 3.46 14.04
N ILE A 385 -20.18 3.29 13.33
CA ILE A 385 -18.83 3.57 13.79
C ILE A 385 -18.46 5.00 13.41
N THR A 386 -18.20 5.84 14.40
CA THR A 386 -17.64 7.18 14.16
C THR A 386 -16.12 7.12 13.94
N LEU A 387 -15.67 7.77 12.87
CA LEU A 387 -14.25 8.00 12.56
C LEU A 387 -14.00 9.50 12.39
N ASP A 388 -13.10 10.04 13.20
CA ASP A 388 -12.61 11.41 13.06
C ASP A 388 -11.79 11.60 11.79
N VAL A 389 -11.98 12.74 11.13
CA VAL A 389 -11.38 13.06 9.83
C VAL A 389 -10.70 14.42 9.88
N VAL A 390 -9.47 14.48 9.39
CA VAL A 390 -8.79 15.71 9.02
C VAL A 390 -9.14 16.00 7.56
N MET A 391 -9.80 17.13 7.28
CA MET A 391 -10.23 17.45 5.91
C MET A 391 -9.05 17.82 5.01
N GLY A 392 -9.20 17.60 3.70
CA GLY A 392 -8.18 17.90 2.70
C GLY A 392 -7.29 16.72 2.29
N PRO A 393 -6.34 16.94 1.35
CA PRO A 393 -5.97 18.23 0.78
C PRO A 393 -6.86 18.70 -0.38
N ARG A 394 -7.80 17.86 -0.85
CA ARG A 394 -8.67 18.16 -2.00
C ARG A 394 -10.13 18.35 -1.62
N SER A 395 -10.42 18.86 -0.43
CA SER A 395 -11.80 19.22 -0.04
C SER A 395 -12.38 20.31 -0.96
N ASP A 396 -11.53 21.19 -1.50
CA ASP A 396 -11.83 22.21 -2.51
C ASP A 396 -12.34 21.64 -3.85
N TRP A 397 -12.14 20.34 -4.12
CA TRP A 397 -12.70 19.68 -5.31
C TRP A 397 -14.17 19.29 -5.16
N PHE A 398 -14.78 19.53 -4.00
CA PHE A 398 -16.16 19.17 -3.69
C PHE A 398 -16.96 20.39 -3.27
N THR A 399 -18.26 20.38 -3.57
CA THR A 399 -19.14 21.47 -3.15
C THR A 399 -19.25 21.51 -1.61
N ALA A 400 -19.66 22.66 -1.06
CA ALA A 400 -19.85 22.79 0.38
C ALA A 400 -20.88 21.77 0.91
N GLU A 401 -21.93 21.51 0.13
CA GLU A 401 -22.97 20.52 0.44
C GLU A 401 -22.39 19.10 0.46
N ALA A 402 -21.48 18.77 -0.48
CA ALA A 402 -20.82 17.47 -0.49
C ALA A 402 -19.91 17.27 0.73
N GLN A 403 -19.20 18.32 1.16
CA GLN A 403 -18.39 18.26 2.38
C GLN A 403 -19.25 18.07 3.63
N GLN A 404 -20.41 18.74 3.72
CA GLN A 404 -21.37 18.54 4.81
C GLN A 404 -22.00 17.13 4.77
N LEU A 405 -22.36 16.67 3.57
CA LEU A 405 -22.96 15.37 3.34
C LEU A 405 -22.03 14.23 3.79
N LEU A 406 -20.71 14.37 3.60
CA LEU A 406 -19.71 13.42 4.11
C LEU A 406 -19.91 13.12 5.61
N ALA A 407 -20.19 14.15 6.40
CA ALA A 407 -20.34 14.05 7.86
C ALA A 407 -21.76 13.64 8.31
N GLN A 408 -22.78 14.10 7.59
CA GLN A 408 -24.18 13.93 8.00
C GLN A 408 -24.69 12.51 7.75
N GLN A 409 -24.41 11.94 6.57
CA GLN A 409 -24.92 10.62 6.22
C GLN A 409 -24.09 9.50 6.84
N THR A 410 -24.69 8.31 6.91
CA THR A 410 -23.97 7.09 7.23
C THR A 410 -23.56 6.36 5.96
N TRP A 411 -22.36 5.80 5.98
CA TRP A 411 -21.74 5.11 4.86
C TRP A 411 -21.71 3.61 5.12
N LEU A 412 -22.39 2.81 4.30
CA LEU A 412 -22.38 1.36 4.39
C LEU A 412 -21.04 0.80 3.93
N VAL A 413 -20.43 -0.06 4.75
CA VAL A 413 -19.24 -0.82 4.38
C VAL A 413 -19.63 -1.96 3.47
N THR A 414 -19.18 -1.90 2.22
CA THR A 414 -19.57 -2.86 1.19
C THR A 414 -18.72 -4.14 1.21
N PRO A 415 -19.23 -5.27 0.68
CA PRO A 415 -18.45 -6.52 0.56
C PRO A 415 -17.21 -6.45 -0.32
N GLN A 416 -17.05 -5.39 -1.13
CA GLN A 416 -15.87 -5.18 -1.96
C GLN A 416 -14.67 -4.58 -1.19
N SER A 417 -14.80 -4.40 0.13
CA SER A 417 -13.77 -3.89 1.02
C SER A 417 -12.69 -4.94 1.31
N ASN A 418 -11.44 -4.51 1.38
CA ASN A 418 -10.28 -5.37 1.63
C ASN A 418 -9.14 -4.58 2.29
N ARG A 419 -7.91 -5.12 2.30
CA ARG A 419 -6.73 -4.45 2.90
C ARG A 419 -6.27 -3.18 2.17
N ILE A 420 -6.70 -2.99 0.91
CA ILE A 420 -6.40 -1.80 0.10
C ILE A 420 -7.27 -0.63 0.57
N GLY A 421 -8.56 -0.91 0.81
CA GLY A 421 -9.48 0.09 1.31
C GLY A 421 -10.87 -0.43 1.62
N ILE A 422 -11.58 0.35 2.44
CA ILE A 422 -13.00 0.18 2.75
C ILE A 422 -13.80 0.93 1.69
N ARG A 423 -14.59 0.18 0.90
CA ARG A 423 -15.44 0.75 -0.14
C ARG A 423 -16.80 1.07 0.46
N LEU A 424 -17.22 2.32 0.34
CA LEU A 424 -18.37 2.86 1.03
C LEU A 424 -19.51 3.14 0.07
N ALA A 425 -20.73 2.86 0.52
CA ALA A 425 -21.96 3.20 -0.17
C ALA A 425 -22.81 4.14 0.69
N GLY A 426 -23.08 5.34 0.19
CA GLY A 426 -24.03 6.30 0.75
C GLY A 426 -25.29 6.38 -0.10
N GLU A 427 -26.37 6.87 0.49
CA GLU A 427 -27.63 7.12 -0.23
C GLU A 427 -27.45 8.21 -1.29
N GLN A 428 -26.59 9.19 -1.01
CA GLN A 428 -26.28 10.28 -1.91
C GLN A 428 -24.79 10.29 -2.23
N SER A 429 -24.47 10.44 -3.53
CA SER A 429 -23.10 10.59 -4.02
C SER A 429 -22.56 11.99 -3.72
N LEU A 430 -21.26 12.08 -3.42
CA LEU A 430 -20.59 13.36 -3.22
C LEU A 430 -20.37 14.08 -4.55
N THR A 431 -20.87 15.31 -4.65
CA THR A 431 -20.76 16.14 -5.86
C THR A 431 -19.41 16.86 -5.93
N ARG A 432 -18.72 16.73 -7.07
CA ARG A 432 -17.49 17.46 -7.36
C ARG A 432 -17.80 18.88 -7.83
N ALA A 433 -17.03 19.85 -7.33
CA ALA A 433 -16.96 21.20 -7.84
C ALA A 433 -16.00 21.31 -9.05
N VAL A 434 -14.97 20.44 -9.09
CA VAL A 434 -13.96 20.39 -10.17
C VAL A 434 -14.09 19.05 -10.92
N THR A 435 -14.31 19.12 -12.23
CA THR A 435 -14.56 17.94 -13.09
C THR A 435 -13.35 17.47 -13.90
N GLY A 436 -12.26 18.22 -13.88
CA GLY A 436 -11.02 17.88 -14.60
C GLY A 436 -10.28 16.67 -14.02
N GLU A 437 -9.23 16.22 -14.72
CA GLU A 437 -8.34 15.19 -14.20
C GLU A 437 -7.38 15.75 -13.14
N LEU A 438 -7.21 15.03 -12.03
CA LEU A 438 -6.18 15.30 -11.05
C LEU A 438 -4.92 14.52 -11.45
N PRO A 439 -3.78 15.18 -11.72
CA PRO A 439 -2.50 14.49 -11.86
C PRO A 439 -2.21 13.68 -10.60
N SER A 440 -1.55 12.53 -10.76
CA SER A 440 -1.30 11.63 -9.65
C SER A 440 -0.66 12.36 -8.46
N GLU A 441 -1.24 12.20 -7.28
CA GLU A 441 -0.71 12.72 -6.02
C GLU A 441 -0.39 11.56 -5.08
N GLY A 442 0.55 11.78 -4.16
CA GLY A 442 0.83 10.84 -3.09
C GLY A 442 -0.43 10.64 -2.22
N THR A 443 -0.71 9.40 -1.86
CA THR A 443 -1.81 9.06 -0.95
C THR A 443 -1.25 8.41 0.31
N THR A 444 -2.07 8.34 1.36
CA THR A 444 -1.66 7.81 2.67
C THR A 444 -2.76 6.93 3.25
N VAL A 445 -2.39 6.08 4.21
CA VAL A 445 -3.34 5.30 4.99
C VAL A 445 -4.32 6.23 5.70
N GLY A 446 -5.61 5.92 5.63
CA GLY A 446 -6.67 6.77 6.14
C GLY A 446 -7.23 7.75 5.12
N ALA A 447 -6.60 7.96 3.97
CA ALA A 447 -7.13 8.87 2.94
C ALA A 447 -8.51 8.41 2.44
N ILE A 448 -9.44 9.35 2.36
CA ILE A 448 -10.80 9.16 1.86
C ILE A 448 -10.82 9.67 0.42
N GLN A 449 -10.56 8.77 -0.51
CA GLN A 449 -10.56 9.07 -1.93
C GLN A 449 -11.97 8.98 -2.51
N VAL A 450 -12.37 9.92 -3.37
CA VAL A 450 -13.70 9.92 -3.99
C VAL A 450 -13.58 9.82 -5.53
N PRO A 451 -13.86 8.64 -6.11
CA PRO A 451 -13.95 8.44 -7.56
C PRO A 451 -15.09 9.24 -8.20
N PRO A 452 -15.22 9.25 -9.55
CA PRO A 452 -16.30 9.97 -10.25
C PRO A 452 -17.72 9.54 -9.87
N SER A 453 -17.89 8.33 -9.32
CA SER A 453 -19.18 7.85 -8.80
C SER A 453 -19.68 8.66 -7.58
N GLY A 454 -18.81 9.41 -6.92
CA GLY A 454 -19.10 10.12 -5.67
C GLY A 454 -19.18 9.20 -4.44
N GLN A 455 -18.87 7.91 -4.58
CA GLN A 455 -18.90 6.91 -3.51
C GLN A 455 -17.49 6.72 -2.92
N PRO A 456 -17.24 7.08 -1.65
CA PRO A 456 -15.88 7.12 -1.11
C PRO A 456 -15.20 5.75 -0.97
N VAL A 457 -13.87 5.78 -1.02
CA VAL A 457 -12.99 4.67 -0.64
C VAL A 457 -12.04 5.17 0.44
N LEU A 458 -12.12 4.57 1.64
CA LEU A 458 -11.18 4.83 2.73
C LEU A 458 -9.98 3.89 2.58
N PHE A 459 -8.82 4.44 2.27
CA PHE A 459 -7.58 3.70 2.08
C PHE A 459 -7.02 3.13 3.39
N LEU A 460 -6.52 1.91 3.29
CA LEU A 460 -5.99 1.09 4.37
C LEU A 460 -4.51 0.73 4.08
N SER A 461 -3.88 -0.17 4.85
CA SER A 461 -2.43 -0.41 4.79
C SER A 461 -1.86 -0.78 3.40
N ASP A 462 -2.63 -1.44 2.53
CA ASP A 462 -2.18 -1.86 1.19
C ASP A 462 -2.66 -0.88 0.09
N HIS A 463 -2.87 0.39 0.44
CA HIS A 463 -3.32 1.42 -0.50
C HIS A 463 -2.27 1.71 -1.59
N PRO A 464 -2.68 2.17 -2.79
CA PRO A 464 -1.74 2.60 -3.82
C PRO A 464 -0.92 3.79 -3.30
N LEU A 465 0.36 3.88 -3.67
CA LEU A 465 1.19 5.02 -3.25
C LEU A 465 0.70 6.33 -3.87
N THR A 466 0.29 6.29 -5.14
CA THR A 466 -0.21 7.47 -5.85
C THR A 466 -1.59 7.24 -6.46
N GLY A 467 -2.37 8.30 -6.60
CA GLY A 467 -3.72 8.23 -7.17
C GLY A 467 -4.13 9.50 -7.88
N GLY A 468 -4.97 9.36 -8.91
CA GLY A 468 -5.50 10.48 -9.71
C GLY A 468 -6.93 10.88 -9.36
N TYR A 469 -7.44 10.48 -8.18
CA TYR A 469 -8.75 10.89 -7.69
C TYR A 469 -8.59 11.74 -6.42
N PRO A 470 -9.43 12.78 -6.25
CA PRO A 470 -9.35 13.70 -5.13
C PRO A 470 -9.59 13.00 -3.79
N VAL A 471 -8.75 13.34 -2.82
CA VAL A 471 -8.88 12.94 -1.42
C VAL A 471 -9.57 14.07 -0.66
N ILE A 472 -10.80 13.82 -0.19
CA ILE A 472 -11.62 14.83 0.50
C ILE A 472 -11.17 15.08 1.94
N GLY A 473 -10.54 14.08 2.56
CA GLY A 473 -10.03 14.09 3.93
C GLY A 473 -9.25 12.81 4.23
N ALA A 474 -8.63 12.72 5.40
CA ALA A 474 -7.98 11.53 5.91
C ALA A 474 -8.44 11.22 7.34
N VAL A 475 -8.69 9.94 7.63
CA VAL A 475 -9.02 9.47 8.99
C VAL A 475 -7.86 9.78 9.93
N ALA A 476 -8.19 10.33 11.09
CA ALA A 476 -7.21 10.66 12.12
C ALA A 476 -6.41 9.43 12.53
N THR A 477 -5.11 9.60 12.78
CA THR A 477 -4.17 8.48 12.97
C THR A 477 -4.57 7.54 14.12
N TYR A 478 -5.18 8.05 15.18
CA TYR A 478 -5.65 7.25 16.32
C TYR A 478 -6.89 6.39 16.02
N HIS A 479 -7.55 6.61 14.89
CA HIS A 479 -8.69 5.81 14.44
C HIS A 479 -8.33 4.80 13.33
N LEU A 480 -7.07 4.75 12.88
CA LEU A 480 -6.65 3.82 11.81
C LEU A 480 -6.75 2.36 12.24
N ASP A 481 -6.29 2.02 13.45
CA ASP A 481 -6.40 0.65 13.98
C ASP A 481 -7.88 0.22 14.09
N LYS A 482 -8.74 1.15 14.52
CA LYS A 482 -10.20 0.93 14.58
C LYS A 482 -10.79 0.73 13.18
N ALA A 483 -10.39 1.51 12.18
CA ALA A 483 -10.81 1.34 10.79
C ALA A 483 -10.43 -0.04 10.26
N GLY A 484 -9.25 -0.55 10.63
CA GLY A 484 -8.79 -1.90 10.33
C GLY A 484 -9.67 -3.03 10.89
N GLN A 485 -10.56 -2.74 11.85
CA GLN A 485 -11.44 -3.73 12.46
C GLN A 485 -12.90 -3.65 11.99
N ILE A 486 -13.28 -2.66 11.18
CA ILE A 486 -14.69 -2.45 10.80
C ILE A 486 -15.16 -3.58 9.85
N PRO A 487 -16.20 -4.36 10.23
CA PRO A 487 -16.69 -5.45 9.40
C PRO A 487 -17.56 -4.94 8.24
N VAL A 488 -17.75 -5.80 7.24
CA VAL A 488 -18.74 -5.59 6.17
C VAL A 488 -20.14 -5.46 6.78
N ASN A 489 -21.00 -4.68 6.13
CA ASN A 489 -22.37 -4.31 6.56
C ASN A 489 -22.44 -3.33 7.74
N ALA A 490 -21.34 -3.06 8.43
CA ALA A 490 -21.30 -1.96 9.38
C ALA A 490 -21.53 -0.61 8.68
N ARG A 491 -21.92 0.40 9.45
CA ARG A 491 -22.04 1.77 8.96
C ARG A 491 -20.95 2.64 9.55
N ILE A 492 -20.42 3.57 8.77
CA ILE A 492 -19.47 4.58 9.22
C ILE A 492 -20.13 5.95 9.23
N ARG A 493 -19.85 6.75 10.25
CA ARG A 493 -20.10 8.19 10.25
C ARG A 493 -18.76 8.91 10.33
N PHE A 494 -18.49 9.80 9.40
CA PHE A 494 -17.30 10.63 9.46
C PHE A 494 -17.55 11.85 10.35
N ASN A 495 -16.58 12.18 11.18
CA ASN A 495 -16.59 13.36 12.03
C ASN A 495 -15.42 14.29 11.65
N PRO A 496 -15.63 15.25 10.73
CA PRO A 496 -14.60 16.24 10.41
C PRO A 496 -14.21 17.03 11.67
N LEU A 497 -12.92 17.06 11.99
CA LEU A 497 -12.39 17.79 13.14
C LEU A 497 -12.33 19.31 12.92
N GLY A 498 -12.38 19.72 11.65
CA GLY A 498 -12.33 21.11 11.20
C GLY A 498 -12.30 21.18 9.69
N ALA A 499 -12.40 22.38 9.14
CA ALA A 499 -12.19 22.60 7.70
C ALA A 499 -10.71 22.39 7.34
N PHE A 500 -10.43 22.13 6.07
CA PHE A 500 -9.05 22.12 5.59
C PHE A 500 -8.52 23.56 5.55
N GLU A 501 -7.40 23.79 6.21
CA GLU A 501 -6.68 25.06 6.18
C GLU A 501 -5.29 24.83 5.58
N PRO A 502 -4.96 25.48 4.44
CA PRO A 502 -3.62 25.40 3.89
C PRO A 502 -2.65 26.13 4.81
N VAL A 503 -1.47 25.56 5.03
CA VAL A 503 -0.44 26.23 5.80
C VAL A 503 0.34 27.19 4.93
N CYS A 504 0.29 28.45 5.30
CA CYS A 504 1.06 29.54 4.71
C CYS A 504 2.22 29.88 5.65
N PRO A 505 3.42 29.31 5.43
CA PRO A 505 4.58 29.67 6.24
C PRO A 505 4.88 31.16 6.08
N ALA A 506 5.12 31.85 7.20
CA ALA A 506 5.42 33.28 7.20
C ALA A 506 6.64 33.54 6.30
N THR A 507 6.46 34.35 5.26
CA THR A 507 7.57 34.84 4.44
C THR A 507 8.43 35.75 5.30
N SER A 508 9.75 35.56 5.27
CA SER A 508 10.74 36.27 6.09
C SER A 508 10.77 37.81 5.93
N ASP A 509 9.92 38.40 5.08
CA ASP A 509 9.91 39.83 4.78
C ASP A 509 9.05 40.69 5.72
N GLU A 510 8.25 40.11 6.62
CA GLU A 510 7.40 40.90 7.55
C GLU A 510 8.08 41.31 8.87
N THR A 511 9.37 41.01 9.06
CA THR A 511 10.09 41.38 10.31
C THR A 511 11.01 42.60 10.20
N HIS A 512 11.03 43.32 9.07
CA HIS A 512 11.89 44.49 8.86
C HIS A 512 11.19 45.85 8.86
N ASN A 513 9.92 45.94 9.30
CA ASN A 513 9.28 47.23 9.55
C ASN A 513 8.63 47.26 10.95
N LYS A 514 9.49 47.42 11.96
CA LYS A 514 9.11 47.98 13.26
C LYS A 514 9.98 49.18 13.55
#